data_AF-C5RA95-F1
#
_entry.id   AF-C5RA95-F1
#
_cell.length_a   1.000
_cell.length_b   1.000
_cell.length_c   1.000
_cell.angle_alpha   90.00
_cell.angle_beta   90.00
_cell.angle_gamma   90.00
#
_symmetry.space_group_name_H-M   'P 1'
#
loop_
_entity.id
_entity.type
_entity.pdbx_description
1 polymer ?
#
loop_
_entity_poly.entity_id
_entity_poly.type
_entity_poly.pdbx_seq_one_letter_code
_entity_poly.pdbx_strand_id
1 'polypeptide(L)' 'MKLAKIIDDRVKELNLSYYRLSKISGVPLNTLYSIKNGVRKVLTLRNTIKIFDALELDLNELKKIDWK' A
#
# COMPACT_ATOMS: atom_id res chain seq x y z
N MET A 1 -9.13 8.29 -6.20
CA MET A 1 -8.68 7.89 -4.83
C MET A 1 -7.15 7.86 -4.77
N LYS A 2 -6.49 8.01 -3.60
CA LYS A 2 -5.02 7.90 -3.52
C LYS A 2 -4.61 6.46 -3.19
N LEU A 3 -3.47 6.00 -3.73
CA LEU A 3 -2.89 4.69 -3.39
C LEU A 3 -2.73 4.50 -1.88
N ALA A 4 -2.23 5.53 -1.19
CA ALA A 4 -2.06 5.53 0.26
C ALA A 4 -3.38 5.27 1.01
N LYS A 5 -4.51 5.77 0.49
CA LYS A 5 -5.82 5.59 1.13
C LYS A 5 -6.27 4.13 1.08
N ILE A 6 -6.15 3.48 -0.09
CA ILE A 6 -6.50 2.05 -0.24
C ILE A 6 -5.68 1.19 0.73
N ILE A 7 -4.37 1.44 0.78
CA ILE A 7 -3.45 0.70 1.66
C ILE A 7 -3.80 0.96 3.12
N ASP A 8 -4.00 2.22 3.53
CA ASP A 8 -4.27 2.59 4.92
C ASP A 8 -5.63 2.06 5.42
N ASP A 9 -6.67 2.16 4.58
CA ASP A 9 -8.00 1.66 4.89
C ASP A 9 -7.94 0.13 5.08
N ARG A 10 -7.28 -0.61 4.17
CA ARG A 10 -7.15 -2.07 4.29
C ARG A 10 -6.28 -2.51 5.46
N VAL A 11 -5.20 -1.79 5.76
CA VAL A 11 -4.35 -2.05 6.94
C VAL A 11 -5.17 -1.92 8.23
N LYS A 12 -6.06 -0.92 8.32
CA LYS A 12 -6.96 -0.76 9.47
C LYS A 12 -8.03 -1.84 9.55
N GLU A 13 -8.65 -2.20 8.43
CA GLU A 13 -9.63 -3.30 8.35
C GLU A 13 -9.05 -4.62 8.89
N LEU A 14 -7.79 -4.91 8.55
CA LEU A 14 -7.09 -6.12 9.00
C LEU A 14 -6.44 -5.97 10.40
N ASN A 15 -6.63 -4.82 11.06
CA ASN A 15 -5.98 -4.48 12.34
C ASN A 15 -4.45 -4.70 12.33
N LEU A 16 -3.81 -4.37 11.20
CA LEU A 16 -2.38 -4.51 10.99
C LEU A 16 -1.65 -3.20 11.28
N SER A 17 -0.36 -3.32 11.60
CA SER A 17 0.55 -2.17 11.57
C SER A 17 1.31 -2.12 10.25
N TYR A 18 1.76 -0.92 9.86
CA TYR A 18 2.68 -0.75 8.73
C TYR A 18 4.00 -1.52 8.92
N TYR A 19 4.43 -1.70 10.17
CA TYR A 19 5.55 -2.57 10.51
C TYR A 19 5.27 -4.02 10.12
N ARG A 20 4.08 -4.55 10.48
CA ARG A 20 3.67 -5.90 10.10
C ARG A 20 3.55 -6.03 8.58
N LEU A 21 2.93 -5.06 7.90
CA LEU A 21 2.84 -5.01 6.44
C LEU A 21 4.22 -5.09 5.78
N SER A 22 5.22 -4.37 6.30
CA SER A 22 6.59 -4.42 5.80
C SER A 22 7.18 -5.84 5.88
N LYS A 23 6.92 -6.55 6.98
CA LYS A 23 7.41 -7.93 7.18
C LYS A 23 6.75 -8.92 6.23
N ILE A 24 5.44 -8.82 6.01
CA ILE A 24 4.70 -9.78 5.16
C ILE A 24 4.85 -9.49 3.66
N SER A 25 4.88 -8.22 3.25
CA SER A 25 5.05 -7.84 1.82
C SER A 25 6.51 -7.87 1.37
N GLY A 26 7.46 -7.83 2.32
CA GLY A 26 8.88 -7.62 2.03
C GLY A 26 9.18 -6.25 1.43
N VAL A 27 8.27 -5.27 1.53
CA VAL A 27 8.51 -3.88 1.13
C VAL A 27 9.13 -3.12 2.32
N PRO A 28 10.23 -2.38 2.13
CA PRO A 28 10.87 -1.63 3.20
C PRO A 28 9.92 -0.66 3.92
N LEU A 29 10.02 -0.61 5.24
CA LEU A 29 9.14 0.20 6.09
C LEU A 29 9.16 1.69 5.71
N ASN A 30 10.33 2.23 5.40
CA ASN A 30 10.50 3.61 4.93
C ASN A 30 9.70 3.89 3.64
N THR A 31 9.60 2.90 2.75
CA THR A 31 8.84 3.00 1.50
C THR A 31 7.35 3.08 1.81
N LEU A 32 6.85 2.24 2.72
CA LEU A 32 5.44 2.27 3.11
C LEU A 32 5.07 3.59 3.81
N TYR A 33 5.89 4.08 4.76
CA TYR A 33 5.64 5.37 5.40
C TYR A 33 5.77 6.55 4.44
N SER A 34 6.64 6.48 3.42
CA SER A 34 6.72 7.53 2.40
C SER A 34 5.40 7.67 1.63
N ILE A 35 4.70 6.57 1.36
CA ILE A 35 3.36 6.58 0.75
C ILE A 35 2.31 7.06 1.75
N LYS A 36 2.30 6.49 2.96
CA LYS A 36 1.34 6.82 4.02
C LYS A 36 1.32 8.32 4.32
N ASN A 37 2.50 8.92 4.43
CA ASN A 37 2.66 10.33 4.77
C ASN A 37 2.57 11.26 3.55
N GLY A 38 2.33 10.72 2.35
CA GLY A 38 2.20 11.51 1.12
C GLY A 38 3.52 12.06 0.55
N VAL A 39 4.67 11.70 1.13
CA VAL A 39 6.00 12.03 0.58
C VAL A 39 6.17 11.45 -0.83
N ARG A 40 5.62 10.25 -1.04
CA ARG A 40 5.47 9.64 -2.37
C ARG A 40 3.99 9.44 -2.66
N LYS A 41 3.59 9.70 -3.91
CA LYS A 41 2.24 9.39 -4.40
C LYS A 41 2.13 8.00 -5.04
N VAL A 42 3.26 7.48 -5.54
CA VAL A 42 3.33 6.24 -6.34
C VAL A 42 4.46 5.32 -5.88
N LEU A 43 4.28 4.02 -6.13
CA LEU A 43 5.28 2.98 -5.93
C LEU A 43 5.67 2.36 -7.28
N THR A 44 6.78 1.63 -7.28
CA THR A 44 7.09 0.73 -8.40
C THR A 44 6.01 -0.36 -8.49
N LEU A 45 5.70 -0.83 -9.71
CA LEU A 45 4.73 -1.89 -9.93
C LEU A 45 5.01 -3.13 -9.05
N ARG A 46 6.28 -3.53 -8.94
CA ARG A 46 6.72 -4.64 -8.08
C ARG A 46 6.31 -4.45 -6.62
N ASN A 47 6.52 -3.26 -6.05
CA ASN A 47 6.15 -3.00 -4.66
C ASN A 47 4.64 -2.89 -4.48
N THR A 48 3.93 -2.34 -5.46
CA THR A 48 2.46 -2.31 -5.46
C THR A 48 1.89 -3.72 -5.42
N ILE A 49 2.34 -4.61 -6.32
CA ILE A 49 1.89 -6.01 -6.36
C ILE A 49 2.15 -6.71 -5.03
N LYS A 50 3.36 -6.58 -4.46
CA LYS A 50 3.71 -7.18 -3.16
C LYS A 50 2.82 -6.71 -2.02
N ILE A 51 2.48 -5.42 -1.98
CA ILE A 51 1.60 -4.87 -0.94
C ILE A 51 0.17 -5.37 -1.13
N PHE A 52 -0.31 -5.41 -2.38
CA PHE A 52 -1.66 -5.87 -2.69
C PHE A 52 -1.85 -7.35 -2.37
N ASP A 53 -0.88 -8.18 -2.75
CA ASP A 53 -0.84 -9.60 -2.39
C ASP A 53 -0.86 -9.79 -0.86
N ALA A 54 0.01 -9.08 -0.13
CA ALA A 54 0.08 -9.14 1.33
C ALA A 54 -1.17 -8.61 2.06
N LEU A 55 -1.99 -7.79 1.41
CA LEU A 55 -3.24 -7.24 1.95
C LEU A 55 -4.49 -7.95 1.39
N GLU A 56 -4.29 -8.98 0.57
CA GLU A 56 -5.35 -9.71 -0.13
C GLU A 56 -6.27 -8.77 -0.93
N LEU A 57 -5.67 -7.78 -1.59
CA LEU A 57 -6.36 -6.79 -2.42
C LEU A 57 -6.36 -7.20 -3.89
N ASP A 58 -7.50 -7.03 -4.56
CA ASP A 58 -7.57 -7.14 -6.02
C ASP A 58 -6.82 -5.97 -6.68
N LEU A 59 -5.94 -6.29 -7.63
CA LEU A 59 -5.24 -5.29 -8.44
C LEU A 59 -6.20 -4.39 -9.26
N ASN A 60 -7.45 -4.82 -9.49
CA ASN A 60 -8.48 -3.98 -10.11
C ASN A 60 -8.79 -2.72 -9.29
N GLU A 61 -8.53 -2.71 -7.97
CA GLU A 61 -8.67 -1.51 -7.14
C GLU A 61 -7.77 -0.35 -7.61
N LEU A 62 -6.68 -0.65 -8.33
CA LEU A 62 -5.81 0.35 -8.94
C LEU A 62 -6.52 1.21 -9.99
N LYS A 63 -7.60 0.73 -10.61
CA LYS A 63 -8.41 1.50 -11.57
C LYS A 63 -9.16 2.66 -10.90
N LYS A 64 -9.34 2.63 -9.58
CA LYS A 64 -10.01 3.67 -8.79
C LYS A 64 -9.05 4.79 -8.35
N ILE A 65 -7.75 4.60 -8.57
CA ILE A 65 -6.72 5.56 -8.17
C ILE A 65 -6.66 6.71 -9.18
N ASP A 66 -6.65 7.93 -8.66
CA ASP A 66 -6.26 9.10 -9.44
C ASP A 66 -4.74 9.24 -9.34
N TRP A 67 -4.06 9.07 -10.47
CA TRP A 67 -2.61 9.06 -10.57
C TRP A 67 -2.01 10.46 -10.77
N LYS A 68 -2.84 11.50 -10.86
CA LYS A 68 -2.43 12.90 -11.03
C LYS A 68 -1.98 13.56 -9.70
#